data_AF-A0A0E0A3Y9-F1
#
_entry.id   AF-A0A0E0A3Y9-F1
#
_cell.length_a   1.000
_cell.length_b   1.000
_cell.length_c   1.000
_cell.angle_alpha   90.00
_cell.angle_beta   90.00
_cell.angle_gamma   90.00
#
_symmetry.space_group_name_H-M   'P 1'
#
loop_
_entity.id
_entity.type
_entity.pdbx_description
1 polymer ?
#
loop_
_entity_poly.entity_id
_entity_poly.type
_entity_poly.pdbx_seq_one_letter_code
_entity_poly.pdbx_strand_id
1 'polypeptide(L)'
;MAAVTAAAVSTSAAAAVTKASPSPAHCFLPCPPRTRAAHQRGLLLRAQVSTTDAAAVAAAPAKKEKISKKQDEGVVTNKYRPKEPYVGKCLLNTKITADDAPGETWHMVFSTEGEIPYREGQSIGVIADGVDKNGKPHKLRLYSIASSALGDFGDSKTVSLCVKRLVYTNDQGEIVKGVCSNFLCDLKPGSDVKITGPVGKEMLMPKDPNANIIMLATGTGIAPFRSFLWKMFFEKYDDYKFNGLAWLFLGVPTSSSLLYKEEFDKMKAKAPENFRVDYAVSREQTNAQGEKMYIQTRMAEYKEELWELLKKDNTYVYMCGLKGMEKGIDDIMVSLAAKDGIDWADYKKQLKKGEQWNVEQLLEGGARPPASCPTAEDKGHLSQVQIPARCICVWQCNGFKI
;
A
#
# COMPACT_ATOMS: atom_id res chain seq x y z
N MET A 1 49.22 -37.47 -20.56
CA MET A 1 48.67 -38.84 -20.56
C MET A 1 47.31 -38.75 -19.87
N ALA A 2 46.13 -38.99 -20.43
CA ALA A 2 45.58 -39.38 -21.73
C ALA A 2 44.23 -38.59 -21.82
N ALA A 3 43.81 -37.90 -22.88
CA ALA A 3 43.66 -38.17 -24.31
C ALA A 3 42.49 -39.13 -24.66
N VAL A 4 41.52 -38.54 -25.41
CA VAL A 4 40.55 -39.09 -26.38
C VAL A 4 39.35 -39.89 -25.80
N THR A 5 38.08 -39.78 -26.23
CA THR A 5 37.47 -39.52 -27.56
C THR A 5 36.01 -39.04 -27.43
N ALA A 6 35.61 -38.10 -28.29
CA ALA A 6 34.23 -37.78 -28.64
C ALA A 6 33.70 -38.74 -29.72
N ALA A 7 32.39 -39.01 -29.74
CA ALA A 7 31.71 -39.64 -30.86
C ALA A 7 30.35 -38.97 -31.10
N ALA A 8 30.27 -38.22 -32.18
CA ALA A 8 29.05 -37.78 -32.83
C ALA A 8 28.65 -38.80 -33.90
N VAL A 9 27.36 -39.09 -34.04
CA VAL A 9 26.81 -39.79 -35.21
C VAL A 9 25.58 -39.01 -35.68
N SER A 10 25.69 -38.46 -36.88
CA SER A 10 24.60 -37.96 -37.74
C SER A 10 24.35 -38.97 -38.85
N THR A 11 23.09 -39.27 -39.11
CA THR A 11 22.51 -39.80 -40.37
C THR A 11 20.99 -39.87 -40.14
N SER A 12 20.05 -39.63 -41.05
CA SER A 12 19.95 -39.00 -42.37
C SER A 12 18.45 -39.07 -42.71
N ALA A 13 17.91 -38.03 -43.36
CA ALA A 13 16.52 -37.98 -43.82
C ALA A 13 16.26 -38.92 -45.02
N ALA A 14 15.03 -39.45 -45.11
CA ALA A 14 14.46 -39.99 -46.34
C ALA A 14 12.94 -39.74 -46.39
N ALA A 15 12.47 -39.28 -47.55
CA ALA A 15 11.10 -38.88 -47.86
C ALA A 15 10.32 -39.98 -48.62
N ALA A 16 9.00 -39.99 -48.48
CA ALA A 16 8.03 -40.60 -49.42
C ALA A 16 6.65 -39.95 -49.19
N VAL A 17 6.15 -39.04 -50.05
CA VAL A 17 5.36 -39.25 -51.29
C VAL A 17 3.88 -39.67 -51.06
N THR A 18 3.02 -38.63 -51.16
CA THR A 18 1.65 -38.51 -51.73
C THR A 18 0.63 -39.66 -51.75
N LYS A 19 -0.63 -39.32 -51.41
CA LYS A 19 -1.83 -39.57 -52.25
C LYS A 19 -2.97 -38.62 -51.87
N ALA A 20 -3.69 -38.13 -52.87
CA ALA A 20 -4.72 -37.08 -52.79
C ALA A 20 -6.08 -37.56 -53.33
N SER A 21 -7.12 -36.79 -52.95
CA SER A 21 -8.43 -36.54 -53.61
C SER A 21 -9.59 -37.54 -53.38
N PRO A 22 -10.88 -37.15 -53.57
CA PRO A 22 -11.40 -35.90 -54.19
C PRO A 22 -12.59 -35.20 -53.48
N SER A 23 -12.90 -34.00 -53.99
CA SER A 23 -14.13 -33.21 -53.81
C SER A 23 -14.97 -33.26 -55.10
N PRO A 24 -16.29 -32.97 -55.12
CA PRO A 24 -17.02 -32.68 -56.35
C PRO A 24 -17.33 -31.19 -56.53
N ALA A 25 -17.20 -30.77 -57.78
CA ALA A 25 -17.31 -29.41 -58.30
C ALA A 25 -18.72 -29.07 -58.82
N HIS A 26 -18.98 -27.78 -59.07
CA HIS A 26 -19.76 -27.33 -60.24
C HIS A 26 -19.21 -25.99 -60.80
N CYS A 27 -18.88 -26.02 -62.09
CA CYS A 27 -18.50 -24.91 -62.98
C CYS A 27 -19.75 -24.09 -63.39
N PHE A 28 -19.68 -22.84 -63.88
CA PHE A 28 -19.32 -22.47 -65.27
C PHE A 28 -19.23 -20.93 -65.46
N LEU A 29 -18.36 -20.50 -66.38
CA LEU A 29 -18.22 -19.18 -67.06
C LEU A 29 -18.61 -19.37 -68.57
N PRO A 30 -18.57 -18.39 -69.52
CA PRO A 30 -18.74 -16.91 -69.55
C PRO A 30 -19.50 -16.31 -70.81
N CYS A 31 -19.68 -14.96 -70.84
CA CYS A 31 -19.74 -14.01 -72.02
C CYS A 31 -21.03 -13.87 -72.91
N PRO A 32 -21.23 -12.79 -73.73
CA PRO A 32 -21.07 -11.32 -73.53
C PRO A 32 -22.29 -10.53 -74.20
N PRO A 33 -22.23 -9.25 -74.71
CA PRO A 33 -23.34 -8.27 -74.58
C PRO A 33 -24.01 -7.78 -75.90
N ARG A 34 -25.15 -7.04 -75.85
CA ARG A 34 -25.46 -5.87 -76.75
C ARG A 34 -26.88 -5.24 -76.63
N THR A 35 -26.90 -3.89 -76.64
CA THR A 35 -27.87 -2.93 -77.26
C THR A 35 -29.32 -2.85 -76.74
N ARG A 36 -30.07 -1.72 -76.70
CA ARG A 36 -30.12 -0.40 -77.38
C ARG A 36 -30.99 0.53 -76.49
N ALA A 37 -30.61 1.75 -76.12
CA ALA A 37 -30.89 3.06 -76.76
C ALA A 37 -32.37 3.49 -76.94
N ALA A 38 -32.75 4.61 -76.28
CA ALA A 38 -33.51 5.80 -76.78
C ALA A 38 -34.45 6.40 -75.69
N HIS A 39 -34.12 7.59 -75.15
CA HIS A 39 -34.80 8.89 -75.35
C HIS A 39 -36.23 8.99 -74.76
N GLN A 40 -36.53 9.88 -73.80
CA GLN A 40 -36.69 11.32 -74.04
C GLN A 40 -36.48 12.22 -72.79
N ARG A 41 -36.13 13.48 -73.13
CA ARG A 41 -35.92 14.71 -72.33
C ARG A 41 -37.07 15.00 -71.34
N GLY A 42 -36.82 15.51 -70.14
CA GLY A 42 -36.38 16.85 -69.74
C GLY A 42 -36.50 16.93 -68.20
N LEU A 43 -35.90 17.80 -67.42
CA LEU A 43 -35.73 19.24 -67.55
C LEU A 43 -34.93 19.70 -66.30
N LEU A 44 -33.99 20.62 -66.51
CA LEU A 44 -33.42 21.61 -65.56
C LEU A 44 -32.69 21.17 -64.27
N LEU A 45 -31.41 21.54 -64.26
CA LEU A 45 -30.46 21.64 -63.15
C LEU A 45 -31.03 22.32 -61.90
N ARG A 46 -30.81 21.68 -60.74
CA ARG A 46 -30.41 22.36 -59.51
C ARG A 46 -29.22 21.61 -58.92
N ALA A 47 -28.06 22.26 -58.93
CA ALA A 47 -26.88 21.79 -58.22
C ALA A 47 -27.09 22.01 -56.71
N GLN A 48 -27.01 20.94 -55.93
CA GLN A 48 -26.67 21.01 -54.51
C GLN A 48 -25.55 20.00 -54.25
N VAL A 49 -24.40 20.55 -53.87
CA VAL A 49 -23.21 19.85 -53.43
C VAL A 49 -23.52 19.19 -52.09
N SER A 50 -23.53 17.86 -52.05
CA SER A 50 -23.55 17.10 -50.80
C SER A 50 -22.12 17.01 -50.26
N THR A 51 -21.83 17.78 -49.22
CA THR A 51 -20.63 17.60 -48.39
C THR A 51 -20.71 16.25 -47.70
N THR A 52 -19.67 15.42 -47.89
CA THR A 52 -19.49 14.17 -47.15
C THR A 52 -19.17 14.51 -45.70
N ASP A 53 -20.10 14.22 -44.78
CA ASP A 53 -19.86 14.30 -43.35
C ASP A 53 -18.82 13.26 -42.92
N ALA A 54 -17.64 13.75 -42.56
CA ALA A 54 -16.67 13.01 -41.78
C ALA A 54 -17.24 12.83 -40.37
N ALA A 55 -17.55 11.58 -40.00
CA ALA A 55 -17.92 11.22 -38.65
C ALA A 55 -16.72 11.48 -37.71
N ALA A 56 -16.71 12.65 -37.08
CA ALA A 56 -15.82 12.95 -35.98
C ALA A 56 -16.15 12.00 -34.81
N VAL A 57 -15.18 11.15 -34.45
CA VAL A 57 -15.23 10.38 -33.21
C VAL A 57 -15.17 11.38 -32.07
N ALA A 58 -16.34 11.71 -31.52
CA ALA A 58 -16.44 12.53 -30.33
C ALA A 58 -15.72 11.82 -29.17
N ALA A 59 -14.56 12.34 -28.79
CA ALA A 59 -13.87 11.92 -27.58
C ALA A 59 -14.84 12.07 -26.40
N ALA A 60 -15.08 10.98 -25.68
CA ALA A 60 -15.88 10.99 -24.47
C ALA A 60 -15.31 12.07 -23.52
N PRO A 61 -16.17 12.86 -22.84
CA PRO A 61 -15.70 13.91 -21.95
C PRO A 61 -14.84 13.27 -20.86
N ALA A 62 -13.55 13.65 -20.83
CA ALA A 62 -12.63 13.21 -19.80
C ALA A 62 -13.27 13.54 -18.44
N LYS A 63 -13.52 12.51 -17.63
CA LYS A 63 -13.87 12.71 -16.23
C LYS A 63 -12.80 13.65 -15.66
N LYS A 64 -13.19 14.70 -14.94
CA LYS A 64 -12.24 15.55 -14.19
C LYS A 64 -11.50 14.65 -13.22
N GLU A 65 -10.37 14.13 -13.65
CA GLU A 65 -9.55 13.22 -12.87
C GLU A 65 -8.83 14.10 -11.84
N LYS A 66 -8.99 13.77 -10.56
CA LYS A 66 -8.30 14.48 -9.49
C LYS A 66 -6.81 14.22 -9.70
N ILE A 67 -6.06 15.26 -10.08
CA ILE A 67 -4.60 15.16 -10.18
C ILE A 67 -4.06 14.87 -8.78
N SER A 68 -3.58 13.65 -8.55
CA SER A 68 -2.96 13.27 -7.29
C SER A 68 -1.55 13.82 -7.21
N LYS A 69 -1.16 14.28 -6.01
CA LYS A 69 0.20 14.67 -5.69
C LYS A 69 1.10 13.46 -5.35
N LYS A 70 0.54 12.25 -5.31
CA LYS A 70 1.23 11.00 -4.95
C LYS A 70 1.58 10.16 -6.18
N GLN A 71 2.54 9.25 -6.04
CA GLN A 71 3.02 8.35 -7.10
C GLN A 71 2.00 7.25 -7.42
N ASP A 72 0.84 7.64 -7.95
CA ASP A 72 -0.31 6.78 -8.24
C ASP A 72 -0.37 6.24 -9.68
N GLU A 73 0.48 6.77 -10.57
CA GLU A 73 0.64 6.31 -11.94
C GLU A 73 1.03 4.83 -11.99
N GLY A 74 0.23 4.03 -12.68
CA GLY A 74 0.45 2.59 -12.82
C GLY A 74 0.26 1.78 -11.53
N VAL A 75 -0.28 2.36 -10.45
CA VAL A 75 -0.44 1.63 -9.17
C VAL A 75 -1.45 0.48 -9.31
N VAL A 76 -0.96 -0.74 -9.09
CA VAL A 76 -1.76 -1.96 -9.09
C VAL A 76 -2.34 -2.18 -7.70
N THR A 77 -3.62 -2.55 -7.64
CA THR A 77 -4.26 -3.00 -6.41
C THR A 77 -5.12 -4.24 -6.67
N ASN A 78 -5.19 -5.15 -5.70
CA ASN A 78 -6.01 -6.35 -5.72
C ASN A 78 -5.75 -7.30 -6.91
N LYS A 79 -4.48 -7.45 -7.35
CA LYS A 79 -4.09 -8.45 -8.37
C LYS A 79 -4.43 -9.86 -7.87
N TYR A 80 -3.99 -10.19 -6.65
CA TYR A 80 -4.28 -11.46 -5.99
C TYR A 80 -5.40 -11.30 -4.96
N ARG A 81 -6.44 -12.12 -5.08
CA ARG A 81 -7.62 -12.09 -4.23
C ARG A 81 -7.59 -13.24 -3.21
N PRO A 82 -8.34 -13.17 -2.11
CA PRO A 82 -8.29 -14.23 -1.09
C PRO A 82 -8.73 -15.63 -1.56
N LYS A 83 -9.51 -15.69 -2.66
CA LYS A 83 -9.92 -16.95 -3.28
C LYS A 83 -8.79 -17.61 -4.07
N GLU A 84 -7.89 -16.81 -4.60
CA GLU A 84 -6.76 -17.24 -5.44
C GLU A 84 -5.53 -16.39 -5.06
N PRO A 85 -4.95 -16.66 -3.87
CA PRO A 85 -3.77 -15.94 -3.41
C PRO A 85 -2.54 -16.40 -4.19
N TYR A 86 -1.56 -15.50 -4.31
CA TYR A 86 -0.22 -15.87 -4.75
C TYR A 86 0.46 -16.72 -3.68
N VAL A 87 1.17 -17.77 -4.08
CA VAL A 87 1.94 -18.62 -3.15
C VAL A 87 3.41 -18.26 -3.27
N GLY A 88 3.91 -17.48 -2.32
CA GLY A 88 5.33 -17.15 -2.21
C GLY A 88 6.07 -18.12 -1.31
N LYS A 89 7.41 -18.03 -1.30
CA LYS A 89 8.25 -18.79 -0.35
C LYS A 89 9.00 -17.86 0.58
N CYS A 90 9.05 -18.21 1.86
CA CYS A 90 9.90 -17.54 2.84
C CYS A 90 11.37 -17.77 2.51
N LEU A 91 12.12 -16.69 2.35
CA LEU A 91 13.56 -16.72 2.09
C LEU A 91 14.34 -16.52 3.37
N LEU A 92 13.92 -15.55 4.19
CA LEU A 92 14.52 -15.26 5.49
C LEU A 92 13.45 -14.83 6.49
N ASN A 93 13.70 -15.13 7.76
CA ASN A 93 12.87 -14.70 8.89
C ASN A 93 13.77 -14.49 10.11
N THR A 94 13.96 -13.24 10.51
CA THR A 94 14.94 -12.84 11.53
C THR A 94 14.29 -11.93 12.55
N LYS A 95 14.50 -12.24 13.83
CA LYS A 95 14.07 -11.36 14.93
C LYS A 95 14.96 -10.12 14.94
N ILE A 96 14.34 -8.94 14.92
CA ILE A 96 15.04 -7.64 14.88
C ILE A 96 14.99 -6.89 16.22
N THR A 97 14.20 -7.36 17.17
CA THR A 97 14.22 -6.89 18.56
C THR A 97 15.19 -7.71 19.39
N ALA A 98 15.86 -7.08 20.36
CA ALA A 98 16.71 -7.80 21.31
C ALA A 98 15.89 -8.66 22.29
N ASP A 99 16.57 -9.55 23.02
CA ASP A 99 15.93 -10.54 23.91
C ASP A 99 15.20 -9.91 25.11
N ASP A 100 15.63 -8.73 25.54
CA ASP A 100 15.08 -7.97 26.66
C ASP A 100 13.87 -7.09 26.26
N ALA A 101 13.52 -7.05 24.97
CA ALA A 101 12.37 -6.28 24.49
C ALA A 101 11.05 -6.88 25.04
N PRO A 102 10.04 -6.04 25.37
CA PRO A 102 8.77 -6.51 25.92
C PRO A 102 7.94 -7.36 24.95
N GLY A 103 8.33 -7.43 23.67
CA GLY A 103 7.70 -8.28 22.67
C GLY A 103 8.61 -8.44 21.47
N GLU A 104 8.35 -9.47 20.68
CA GLU A 104 9.18 -9.80 19.52
C GLU A 104 8.67 -9.11 18.26
N THR A 105 9.59 -8.48 17.51
CA THR A 105 9.33 -8.06 16.14
C THR A 105 10.30 -8.75 15.20
N TRP A 106 9.78 -9.24 14.09
CA TRP A 106 10.48 -10.04 13.10
C TRP A 106 10.47 -9.34 11.75
N HIS A 107 11.59 -9.39 11.06
CA HIS A 107 11.75 -9.01 9.67
C HIS A 107 11.80 -10.29 8.83
N MET A 108 10.99 -10.35 7.79
CA MET A 108 10.86 -11.53 6.94
C MET A 108 10.76 -11.13 5.48
N VAL A 109 11.31 -11.96 4.60
CA VAL A 109 11.33 -11.74 3.15
C VAL A 109 10.72 -12.94 2.44
N PHE A 110 9.83 -12.65 1.50
CA PHE A 110 9.16 -13.64 0.67
C PHE A 110 9.54 -13.45 -0.80
N SER A 111 9.70 -14.55 -1.51
CA SER A 111 9.82 -14.54 -2.97
C SER A 111 8.47 -14.26 -3.62
N THR A 112 8.50 -13.40 -4.64
CA THR A 112 7.34 -13.00 -5.45
C THR A 112 7.56 -13.25 -6.93
N GLU A 113 8.79 -13.59 -7.37
CA GLU A 113 9.13 -13.83 -8.77
C GLU A 113 8.79 -12.65 -9.72
N GLY A 114 8.56 -11.45 -9.17
CA GLY A 114 8.09 -10.27 -9.91
C GLY A 114 6.57 -10.23 -10.13
N GLU A 115 5.84 -11.21 -9.60
CA GLU A 115 4.40 -11.33 -9.81
C GLU A 115 3.57 -10.37 -8.96
N ILE A 116 4.13 -9.79 -7.90
CA ILE A 116 3.44 -8.83 -7.04
C ILE A 116 4.00 -7.43 -7.31
N PRO A 117 3.41 -6.66 -8.25
CA PRO A 117 3.87 -5.33 -8.60
C PRO A 117 3.40 -4.30 -7.57
N TYR A 118 3.99 -4.32 -6.37
CA TYR A 118 3.72 -3.34 -5.32
C TYR A 118 4.61 -2.12 -5.45
N ARG A 119 4.22 -1.03 -4.79
CA ARG A 119 5.01 0.18 -4.62
C ARG A 119 5.09 0.60 -3.16
N GLU A 120 5.93 1.59 -2.88
CA GLU A 120 6.16 2.12 -1.54
C GLU A 120 4.86 2.58 -0.88
N GLY A 121 4.64 2.15 0.37
CA GLY A 121 3.45 2.49 1.14
C GLY A 121 2.20 1.65 0.85
N GLN A 122 2.31 0.61 0.04
CA GLN A 122 1.26 -0.39 -0.07
C GLN A 122 1.37 -1.46 1.02
N SER A 123 0.29 -2.23 1.15
CA SER A 123 0.18 -3.37 2.05
C SER A 123 -0.07 -4.65 1.25
N ILE A 124 0.30 -5.80 1.83
CA ILE A 124 -0.13 -7.12 1.34
C ILE A 124 -0.98 -7.82 2.40
N GLY A 125 -1.91 -8.64 1.96
CA GLY A 125 -2.69 -9.48 2.86
C GLY A 125 -2.10 -10.89 2.96
N VAL A 126 -1.91 -11.41 4.16
CA VAL A 126 -1.45 -12.77 4.40
C VAL A 126 -2.59 -13.63 4.92
N ILE A 127 -2.75 -14.82 4.32
CA ILE A 127 -3.67 -15.86 4.79
C ILE A 127 -2.84 -16.92 5.51
N ALA A 128 -2.97 -16.97 6.83
CA ALA A 128 -2.31 -17.99 7.64
C ALA A 128 -2.81 -19.40 7.29
N ASP A 129 -1.93 -20.38 7.43
CA ASP A 129 -2.29 -21.78 7.31
C ASP A 129 -3.19 -22.26 8.45
N GLY A 130 -3.92 -23.35 8.19
CA GLY A 130 -4.90 -23.91 9.12
C GLY A 130 -6.33 -23.43 8.85
N VAL A 131 -7.20 -23.75 9.81
CA VAL A 131 -8.63 -23.49 9.76
C VAL A 131 -9.10 -22.80 11.03
N ASP A 132 -10.15 -22.00 10.92
CA ASP A 132 -10.83 -21.42 12.06
C ASP A 132 -11.68 -22.47 12.81
N LYS A 133 -12.32 -22.04 13.91
CA LYS A 133 -13.21 -22.87 14.72
C LYS A 133 -14.39 -23.51 13.95
N ASN A 134 -14.68 -23.04 12.74
CA ASN A 134 -15.75 -23.54 11.88
C ASN A 134 -15.22 -24.36 10.70
N GLY A 135 -13.93 -24.72 10.69
CA GLY A 135 -13.29 -25.44 9.60
C GLY A 135 -13.05 -24.61 8.34
N LYS A 136 -13.17 -23.28 8.40
CA LYS A 136 -12.95 -22.39 7.24
C LYS A 136 -11.53 -21.86 7.22
N PRO A 137 -10.93 -21.59 6.04
CA PRO A 137 -9.63 -20.93 5.95
C PRO A 137 -9.62 -19.61 6.73
N HIS A 138 -8.49 -19.31 7.38
CA HIS A 138 -8.35 -18.06 8.12
C HIS A 138 -8.55 -16.84 7.21
N LYS A 139 -9.18 -15.79 7.77
CA LYS A 139 -9.28 -14.51 7.08
C LYS A 139 -7.89 -13.89 6.88
N LEU A 140 -7.70 -13.15 5.79
CA LEU A 140 -6.46 -12.42 5.56
C LEU A 140 -6.23 -11.35 6.63
N ARG A 141 -4.95 -11.10 6.96
CA ARG A 141 -4.51 -9.94 7.75
C ARG A 141 -3.61 -9.07 6.88
N LEU A 142 -3.82 -7.77 6.91
CA LEU A 142 -3.01 -6.80 6.16
C LEU A 142 -1.74 -6.47 6.94
N TYR A 143 -0.63 -6.40 6.22
CA TYR A 143 0.66 -5.95 6.72
C TYR A 143 1.22 -4.94 5.73
N SER A 144 1.64 -3.79 6.25
CA SER A 144 2.35 -2.78 5.46
C SER A 144 3.69 -3.35 4.99
N ILE A 145 4.02 -3.11 3.74
CA ILE A 145 5.24 -3.62 3.12
C ILE A 145 6.43 -2.82 3.68
N ALA A 146 7.47 -3.54 4.11
CA ALA A 146 8.67 -2.97 4.73
C ALA A 146 9.84 -2.75 3.74
N SER A 147 9.73 -3.29 2.53
CA SER A 147 10.72 -3.15 1.44
C SER A 147 10.29 -2.09 0.42
N SER A 148 11.25 -1.50 -0.29
CA SER A 148 10.99 -0.71 -1.52
C SER A 148 10.40 -1.60 -2.63
N ALA A 149 9.95 -1.00 -3.74
CA ALA A 149 9.42 -1.73 -4.90
C ALA A 149 10.42 -2.71 -5.54
N LEU A 150 11.73 -2.48 -5.39
CA LEU A 150 12.76 -3.42 -5.85
C LEU A 150 12.99 -4.58 -4.86
N GLY A 151 12.42 -4.53 -3.66
CA GLY A 151 12.68 -5.51 -2.62
C GLY A 151 14.06 -5.31 -1.98
N ASP A 152 14.32 -6.02 -0.88
CA ASP A 152 15.60 -5.88 -0.15
C ASP A 152 16.82 -6.36 -0.97
N PHE A 153 16.59 -7.18 -2.00
CA PHE A 153 17.61 -7.68 -2.92
C PHE A 153 17.78 -6.85 -4.20
N GLY A 154 16.94 -5.83 -4.42
CA GLY A 154 17.07 -4.93 -5.57
C GLY A 154 16.67 -5.51 -6.92
N ASP A 155 15.97 -6.66 -6.95
CA ASP A 155 15.63 -7.41 -8.17
C ASP A 155 14.13 -7.43 -8.51
N SER A 156 13.30 -6.75 -7.72
CA SER A 156 11.83 -6.74 -7.80
C SER A 156 11.17 -8.11 -7.65
N LYS A 157 11.88 -9.12 -7.13
CA LYS A 157 11.37 -10.49 -6.96
C LYS A 157 11.11 -10.87 -5.52
N THR A 158 11.18 -9.90 -4.60
CA THR A 158 10.96 -10.13 -3.18
C THR A 158 10.07 -9.06 -2.55
N VAL A 159 9.44 -9.43 -1.44
CA VAL A 159 8.64 -8.52 -0.61
C VAL A 159 8.93 -8.79 0.86
N SER A 160 9.08 -7.73 1.65
CA SER A 160 9.47 -7.83 3.05
C SER A 160 8.40 -7.30 3.98
N LEU A 161 8.24 -7.93 5.14
CA LEU A 161 7.31 -7.52 6.19
C LEU A 161 8.02 -7.26 7.52
N CYS A 162 7.45 -6.37 8.32
CA CYS A 162 7.83 -6.13 9.70
C CYS A 162 6.67 -6.54 10.62
N VAL A 163 6.82 -7.68 11.32
CA VAL A 163 5.71 -8.31 12.03
C VAL A 163 6.01 -8.41 13.53
N LYS A 164 5.15 -7.81 14.36
CA LYS A 164 5.16 -7.99 15.82
C LYS A 164 4.36 -9.24 16.18
N ARG A 165 4.96 -10.14 16.97
CA ARG A 165 4.27 -11.29 17.52
C ARG A 165 3.20 -10.81 18.51
N LEU A 166 1.94 -11.11 18.23
CA LEU A 166 0.83 -10.72 19.12
C LEU A 166 0.57 -11.85 20.12
N VAL A 167 0.79 -11.53 21.40
CA VAL A 167 0.44 -12.37 22.54
C VAL A 167 -0.21 -11.45 23.57
N TYR A 168 -1.41 -11.81 24.02
CA TYR A 168 -2.13 -11.04 25.04
C TYR A 168 -2.88 -11.98 25.97
N THR A 169 -3.18 -11.52 27.18
CA THR A 169 -4.00 -12.26 28.14
C THR A 169 -5.43 -11.76 28.01
N ASN A 170 -6.40 -12.68 27.85
CA ASN A 170 -7.81 -12.32 27.83
C ASN A 170 -8.34 -12.00 29.24
N ASP A 171 -9.58 -11.51 29.33
CA ASP A 171 -10.20 -11.17 30.62
C ASP A 171 -10.36 -12.41 31.54
N GLN A 172 -10.31 -13.61 30.97
CA GLN A 172 -10.36 -14.89 31.68
C GLN A 172 -8.98 -15.35 32.19
N GLY A 173 -7.90 -14.60 31.92
CA GLY A 173 -6.54 -14.94 32.35
C GLY A 173 -5.79 -15.91 31.41
N GLU A 174 -6.37 -16.29 30.28
CA GLU A 174 -5.76 -17.19 29.30
C GLU A 174 -4.85 -16.41 28.33
N ILE A 175 -3.70 -16.99 28.03
CA ILE A 175 -2.76 -16.43 27.06
C ILE A 175 -3.24 -16.76 25.65
N VAL A 176 -3.68 -15.75 24.92
CA VAL A 176 -4.13 -15.86 23.53
C VAL A 176 -3.01 -15.43 22.58
N LYS A 177 -2.74 -16.27 21.59
CA LYS A 177 -1.77 -16.00 20.52
C LYS A 177 -2.51 -15.55 19.26
N GLY A 178 -2.09 -14.42 18.70
CA GLY A 178 -2.61 -13.95 17.42
C GLY A 178 -2.26 -14.92 16.29
N VAL A 179 -3.27 -15.45 15.59
CA VAL A 179 -3.09 -16.52 14.59
C VAL A 179 -2.07 -16.16 13.51
N CYS A 180 -2.29 -15.07 12.78
CA CYS A 180 -1.46 -14.72 11.61
C CYS A 180 -0.07 -14.21 11.99
N SER A 181 0.05 -13.41 13.06
CA SER A 181 1.35 -12.91 13.50
C SER A 181 2.24 -14.02 14.04
N ASN A 182 1.71 -14.98 14.80
CA ASN A 182 2.51 -16.13 15.26
C ASN A 182 2.88 -17.03 14.08
N PHE A 183 1.95 -17.32 13.16
CA PHE A 183 2.25 -18.06 11.92
C PHE A 183 3.42 -17.43 11.14
N LEU A 184 3.40 -16.12 10.94
CA LEU A 184 4.47 -15.39 10.25
C LEU A 184 5.80 -15.38 11.02
N CYS A 185 5.78 -15.18 12.33
CA CYS A 185 7.00 -15.20 13.12
C CYS A 185 7.60 -16.62 13.27
N ASP A 186 6.79 -17.68 13.14
CA ASP A 186 7.26 -19.07 13.23
C ASP A 186 7.67 -19.67 11.88
N LEU A 187 7.39 -18.95 10.78
CA LEU A 187 7.65 -19.37 9.41
C LEU A 187 9.14 -19.64 9.18
N LYS A 188 9.45 -20.78 8.55
CA LYS A 188 10.83 -21.20 8.27
C LYS A 188 11.19 -20.91 6.81
N PRO A 189 12.48 -20.64 6.51
CA PRO A 189 12.93 -20.55 5.12
C PRO A 189 12.53 -21.79 4.31
N GLY A 190 12.03 -21.59 3.10
CA GLY A 190 11.52 -22.62 2.19
C GLY A 190 10.03 -22.92 2.31
N SER A 191 9.37 -22.52 3.40
CA SER A 191 7.93 -22.73 3.58
C SER A 191 7.10 -21.77 2.72
N ASP A 192 5.92 -22.24 2.32
CA ASP A 192 4.98 -21.49 1.49
C ASP A 192 4.19 -20.47 2.31
N VAL A 193 3.81 -19.36 1.67
CA VAL A 193 2.97 -18.31 2.25
C VAL A 193 1.93 -17.84 1.22
N LYS A 194 0.66 -17.75 1.66
CA LYS A 194 -0.44 -17.24 0.83
C LYS A 194 -0.55 -15.73 0.94
N ILE A 195 -0.27 -15.03 -0.16
CA ILE A 195 -0.21 -13.57 -0.28
C ILE A 195 -1.36 -13.06 -1.17
N THR A 196 -1.94 -11.94 -0.78
CA THR A 196 -2.99 -11.20 -1.51
C THR A 196 -2.60 -9.73 -1.64
N GLY A 197 -3.22 -9.01 -2.58
CA GLY A 197 -2.92 -7.61 -2.85
C GLY A 197 -2.16 -7.42 -4.17
N PRO A 198 -1.33 -6.36 -4.29
CA PRO A 198 -1.10 -5.28 -3.32
C PRO A 198 -2.39 -4.51 -2.97
N VAL A 199 -2.44 -3.81 -1.83
CA VAL A 199 -3.59 -2.97 -1.44
C VAL A 199 -3.13 -1.62 -0.89
N GLY A 200 -4.01 -0.63 -0.94
CA GLY A 200 -3.76 0.70 -0.39
C GLY A 200 -3.23 1.68 -1.45
N LYS A 201 -3.66 2.94 -1.28
CA LYS A 201 -3.18 4.12 -2.02
C LYS A 201 -2.93 5.33 -1.11
N GLU A 202 -3.32 5.23 0.16
CA GLU A 202 -3.28 6.35 1.11
C GLU A 202 -1.84 6.72 1.48
N MET A 203 -0.97 5.72 1.64
CA MET A 203 0.41 5.91 2.07
C MET A 203 1.40 5.93 0.89
N LEU A 204 0.96 6.21 -0.34
CA LEU A 204 1.88 6.35 -1.48
C LEU A 204 2.75 7.61 -1.33
N MET A 205 4.01 7.53 -1.76
CA MET A 205 4.96 8.64 -1.74
C MET A 205 4.49 9.84 -2.59
N PRO A 206 4.89 11.09 -2.26
CA PRO A 206 4.64 12.24 -3.12
C PRO A 206 5.44 12.13 -4.43
N LYS A 207 4.92 12.71 -5.52
CA LYS A 207 5.62 12.80 -6.81
C LYS A 207 6.81 13.76 -6.75
N ASP A 208 6.68 14.84 -5.99
CA ASP A 208 7.71 15.87 -5.86
C ASP A 208 8.97 15.31 -5.16
N PRO A 209 10.13 15.25 -5.84
CA PRO A 209 11.38 14.78 -5.25
C PRO A 209 11.99 15.74 -4.23
N ASN A 210 11.54 17.01 -4.19
CA ASN A 210 11.99 18.03 -3.24
C ASN A 210 11.00 18.23 -2.08
N ALA A 211 10.00 17.37 -1.94
CA ALA A 211 9.01 17.45 -0.89
C ALA A 211 9.64 17.25 0.50
N ASN A 212 9.10 17.95 1.50
CA ASN A 212 9.37 17.63 2.90
C ASN A 212 8.44 16.48 3.31
N ILE A 213 9.00 15.36 3.78
CA ILE A 213 8.27 14.15 4.14
C ILE A 213 8.49 13.89 5.62
N ILE A 214 7.47 14.20 6.42
CA ILE A 214 7.46 13.95 7.86
C ILE A 214 6.78 12.60 8.11
N MET A 215 7.50 11.68 8.72
CA MET A 215 7.09 10.29 8.94
C MET A 215 6.96 10.03 10.44
N LEU A 216 5.74 9.72 10.88
CA LEU A 216 5.39 9.54 12.28
C LEU A 216 5.04 8.08 12.53
N ALA A 217 5.94 7.35 13.20
CA ALA A 217 5.90 5.90 13.31
C ALA A 217 5.80 5.43 14.77
N THR A 218 4.98 4.41 15.03
CA THR A 218 5.02 3.66 16.30
C THR A 218 5.12 2.16 16.05
N GLY A 219 6.11 1.50 16.67
CA GLY A 219 6.34 0.06 16.50
C GLY A 219 6.43 -0.37 15.04
N THR A 220 5.63 -1.35 14.62
CA THR A 220 5.59 -1.87 13.25
C THR A 220 5.09 -0.87 12.21
N GLY A 221 4.56 0.28 12.63
CA GLY A 221 4.25 1.40 11.73
C GLY A 221 5.47 1.98 11.03
N ILE A 222 6.69 1.55 11.39
CA ILE A 222 7.91 1.88 10.66
C ILE A 222 7.99 1.25 9.26
N ALA A 223 7.24 0.19 8.99
CA ALA A 223 7.32 -0.58 7.74
C ALA A 223 7.22 0.28 6.46
N PRO A 224 6.15 1.07 6.23
CA PRO A 224 6.06 1.89 5.02
C PRO A 224 7.16 2.95 4.95
N PHE A 225 7.68 3.42 6.09
CA PHE A 225 8.76 4.42 6.11
C PHE A 225 10.11 3.82 5.80
N ARG A 226 10.38 2.57 6.22
CA ARG A 226 11.54 1.82 5.75
C ARG A 226 11.49 1.70 4.22
N SER A 227 10.34 1.34 3.66
CA SER A 227 10.11 1.25 2.21
C SER A 227 10.42 2.59 1.51
N PHE A 228 9.91 3.70 2.03
CA PHE A 228 10.18 5.06 1.52
C PHE A 228 11.68 5.40 1.55
N LEU A 229 12.30 5.19 2.71
CA LEU A 229 13.68 5.59 2.96
C LEU A 229 14.69 4.78 2.15
N TRP A 230 14.41 3.50 1.89
CA TRP A 230 15.19 2.69 0.96
C TRP A 230 15.21 3.30 -0.45
N LYS A 231 14.03 3.66 -0.97
CA LYS A 231 13.91 4.34 -2.26
C LYS A 231 14.59 5.70 -2.31
N MET A 232 14.50 6.48 -1.23
CA MET A 232 15.12 7.82 -1.16
C MET A 232 16.65 7.76 -1.06
N PHE A 233 17.20 6.84 -0.26
CA PHE A 233 18.60 6.93 0.16
C PHE A 233 19.47 5.74 -0.20
N PHE A 234 18.92 4.54 -0.41
CA PHE A 234 19.70 3.35 -0.75
C PHE A 234 19.64 2.98 -2.22
N GLU A 235 18.63 3.44 -2.93
CA GLU A 235 18.42 3.15 -4.34
C GLU A 235 18.75 4.35 -5.24
N LYS A 236 18.91 4.07 -6.53
CA LYS A 236 19.11 5.09 -7.56
C LYS A 236 18.11 4.85 -8.66
N TYR A 237 17.35 5.89 -8.98
CA TYR A 237 16.39 5.91 -10.07
C TYR A 237 16.73 7.06 -11.02
N ASP A 238 16.53 6.85 -12.32
CA ASP A 238 16.75 7.90 -13.33
C ASP A 238 15.65 8.96 -13.29
N ASP A 239 14.42 8.54 -12.97
CA ASP A 239 13.21 9.35 -12.90
C ASP A 239 12.92 9.93 -11.51
N TYR A 240 13.63 9.48 -10.47
CA TYR A 240 13.43 9.94 -9.09
C TYR A 240 14.74 10.09 -8.32
N LYS A 241 15.05 11.33 -7.91
CA LYS A 241 16.20 11.66 -7.06
C LYS A 241 15.74 12.52 -5.91
N PHE A 242 15.61 11.92 -4.73
CA PHE A 242 15.15 12.64 -3.55
C PHE A 242 16.17 13.72 -3.13
N ASN A 243 15.70 14.95 -3.01
CA ASN A 243 16.49 16.11 -2.60
C ASN A 243 15.72 17.02 -1.61
N GLY A 244 14.60 16.53 -1.09
CA GLY A 244 13.84 17.20 -0.04
C GLY A 244 14.37 16.89 1.36
N LEU A 245 13.52 17.12 2.36
CA LEU A 245 13.78 16.75 3.76
C LEU A 245 12.92 15.54 4.13
N ALA A 246 13.55 14.43 4.51
CA ALA A 246 12.90 13.28 5.11
C ALA A 246 13.12 13.31 6.62
N TRP A 247 12.05 13.39 7.41
CA TRP A 247 12.13 13.45 8.86
C TRP A 247 11.31 12.34 9.51
N LEU A 248 12.00 11.37 10.09
CA LEU A 248 11.41 10.23 10.78
C LEU A 248 11.34 10.46 12.29
N PHE A 249 10.16 10.28 12.87
CA PHE A 249 9.95 10.12 14.30
C PHE A 249 9.51 8.68 14.59
N LEU A 250 10.27 7.96 15.41
CA LEU A 250 9.97 6.56 15.77
C LEU A 250 9.76 6.42 17.28
N GLY A 251 8.53 6.08 17.66
CA GLY A 251 8.13 5.77 19.04
C GLY A 251 8.22 4.28 19.36
N VAL A 252 8.98 3.92 20.39
CA VAL A 252 9.14 2.55 20.90
C VAL A 252 9.16 2.51 22.43
N PRO A 253 8.87 1.35 23.07
CA PRO A 253 8.91 1.27 24.53
C PRO A 253 10.32 1.32 25.10
N THR A 254 11.25 0.57 24.52
CA THR A 254 12.63 0.39 25.01
C THR A 254 13.63 0.55 23.87
N SER A 255 14.91 0.80 24.19
CA SER A 255 15.99 0.84 23.19
C SER A 255 16.16 -0.51 22.49
N SER A 256 15.92 -1.62 23.18
CA SER A 256 15.88 -2.98 22.62
C SER A 256 14.75 -3.22 21.61
N SER A 257 13.78 -2.31 21.55
CA SER A 257 12.67 -2.32 20.60
C SER A 257 12.90 -1.40 19.40
N LEU A 258 14.05 -0.74 19.27
CA LEU A 258 14.38 0.10 18.13
C LEU A 258 14.55 -0.74 16.86
N LEU A 259 13.61 -0.57 15.93
CA LEU A 259 13.57 -1.34 14.69
C LEU A 259 14.42 -0.66 13.61
N TYR A 260 15.28 -1.43 12.92
CA TYR A 260 16.11 -0.98 11.79
C TYR A 260 17.05 0.19 12.11
N LYS A 261 17.47 0.34 13.37
CA LYS A 261 18.31 1.45 13.83
C LYS A 261 19.58 1.60 12.99
N GLU A 262 20.24 0.49 12.67
CA GLU A 262 21.49 0.47 11.91
C GLU A 262 21.29 0.94 10.46
N GLU A 263 20.14 0.66 9.85
CA GLU A 263 19.81 1.14 8.51
C GLU A 263 19.63 2.67 8.52
N PHE A 264 18.86 3.20 9.48
CA PHE A 264 18.62 4.64 9.57
C PHE A 264 19.88 5.41 9.96
N ASP A 265 20.72 4.88 10.83
CA ASP A 265 22.01 5.50 11.17
C ASP A 265 22.92 5.60 9.94
N LYS A 266 22.94 4.57 9.07
CA LYS A 266 23.65 4.60 7.79
C LYS A 266 23.07 5.63 6.82
N MET A 267 21.74 5.74 6.73
CA MET A 267 21.08 6.76 5.90
C MET A 267 21.41 8.17 6.38
N LYS A 268 21.41 8.39 7.70
CA LYS A 268 21.77 9.68 8.31
C LYS A 268 23.22 10.04 8.04
N ALA A 269 24.14 9.08 8.11
CA ALA A 269 25.54 9.29 7.76
C ALA A 269 25.73 9.60 6.26
N LYS A 270 24.92 9.00 5.38
CA LYS A 270 24.99 9.20 3.93
C LYS A 270 24.39 10.54 3.47
N ALA A 271 23.30 10.97 4.10
CA ALA A 271 22.54 12.15 3.71
C ALA A 271 22.17 13.01 4.95
N PRO A 272 23.17 13.57 5.66
CA PRO A 272 22.94 14.27 6.93
C PRO A 272 22.09 15.54 6.80
N GLU A 273 22.07 16.17 5.63
CA GLU A 273 21.28 17.39 5.36
C GLU A 273 19.83 17.07 4.97
N ASN A 274 19.59 15.92 4.33
CA ASN A 274 18.28 15.53 3.82
C ASN A 274 17.53 14.54 4.71
N PHE A 275 18.21 13.87 5.66
CA PHE A 275 17.59 12.88 6.54
C PHE A 275 17.77 13.21 8.02
N ARG A 276 16.64 13.35 8.72
CA ARG A 276 16.56 13.47 10.18
C ARG A 276 15.81 12.30 10.76
N VAL A 277 16.30 11.79 11.88
CA VAL A 277 15.66 10.73 12.64
C VAL A 277 15.70 11.05 14.12
N ASP A 278 14.54 10.95 14.76
CA ASP A 278 14.31 11.19 16.16
C ASP A 278 13.61 9.99 16.81
N TYR A 279 14.25 9.44 17.83
CA TYR A 279 13.73 8.30 18.58
C TYR A 279 13.02 8.78 19.85
N ALA A 280 11.85 8.22 20.11
CA ALA A 280 11.07 8.46 21.32
C ALA A 280 10.93 7.15 22.11
N VAL A 281 11.79 6.98 23.13
CA VAL A 281 11.88 5.76 23.92
C VAL A 281 11.13 5.92 25.24
N SER A 282 9.84 5.59 25.22
CA SER A 282 8.88 5.96 26.28
C SER A 282 9.15 5.42 27.69
N ARG A 283 9.89 4.32 27.86
CA ARG A 283 10.22 3.76 29.19
C ARG A 283 11.59 4.19 29.71
N GLU A 284 12.41 4.82 28.89
CA GLU A 284 13.81 5.14 29.21
C GLU A 284 14.11 6.64 29.15
N GLN A 285 13.30 7.40 28.43
CA GLN A 285 13.47 8.84 28.25
C GLN A 285 12.27 9.59 28.84
N THR A 286 12.56 10.76 29.40
CA THR A 286 11.56 11.70 29.91
C THR A 286 11.85 13.11 29.42
N ASN A 287 10.82 13.94 29.29
CA ASN A 287 11.01 15.37 29.04
C ASN A 287 11.40 16.11 30.34
N ALA A 288 11.57 17.43 30.25
CA ALA A 288 11.90 18.28 31.39
C ALA A 288 10.86 18.24 32.53
N GLN A 289 9.60 17.87 32.21
CA GLN A 289 8.50 17.74 33.16
C GLN A 289 8.41 16.34 33.77
N GLY A 290 9.31 15.42 33.42
CA GLY A 290 9.29 14.02 33.89
C GLY A 290 8.24 13.14 33.19
N GLU A 291 7.61 13.63 32.13
CA GLU A 291 6.64 12.86 31.34
C GLU A 291 7.37 11.89 30.40
N LYS A 292 6.76 10.72 30.17
CA LYS A 292 7.31 9.69 29.28
C LYS A 292 7.51 10.23 27.86
N MET A 293 8.64 9.87 27.25
CA MET A 293 8.98 10.29 25.89
C MET A 293 8.23 9.46 24.83
N TYR A 294 6.97 9.80 24.61
CA TYR A 294 6.22 9.33 23.45
C TYR A 294 6.54 10.17 22.21
N ILE A 295 6.03 9.75 21.04
CA ILE A 295 6.30 10.45 19.77
C ILE A 295 5.85 11.91 19.83
N GLN A 296 4.67 12.18 20.40
CA GLN A 296 4.18 13.53 20.59
C GLN A 296 5.09 14.34 21.51
N THR A 297 5.58 13.74 22.60
CA THR A 297 6.51 14.40 23.54
C THR A 297 7.80 14.83 22.83
N ARG A 298 8.36 13.97 21.98
CA ARG A 298 9.55 14.29 21.16
C ARG A 298 9.24 15.37 20.11
N MET A 299 8.09 15.29 19.45
CA MET A 299 7.65 16.33 18.50
C MET A 299 7.47 17.70 19.18
N ALA A 300 7.08 17.73 20.46
CA ALA A 300 6.92 18.97 21.20
C ALA A 300 8.22 19.78 21.32
N GLU A 301 9.39 19.11 21.29
CA GLU A 301 10.70 19.75 21.30
C GLU A 301 10.98 20.52 19.99
N TYR A 302 10.36 20.08 18.89
CA TYR A 302 10.51 20.66 17.55
C TYR A 302 9.24 21.34 17.04
N LYS A 303 8.30 21.64 17.94
CA LYS A 303 6.93 22.04 17.60
C LYS A 303 6.84 23.26 16.67
N GLU A 304 7.72 24.23 16.84
CA GLU A 304 7.76 25.45 16.01
C GLU A 304 8.28 25.14 14.60
N GLU A 305 9.35 24.36 14.49
CA GLU A 305 9.89 23.93 13.21
C GLU A 305 8.90 23.06 12.44
N LEU A 306 8.25 22.11 13.11
CA LEU A 306 7.21 21.25 12.52
C LEU A 306 6.02 22.08 12.01
N TRP A 307 5.62 23.11 12.76
CA TRP A 307 4.53 24.00 12.36
C TRP A 307 4.89 24.81 11.11
N GLU A 308 6.09 25.38 11.05
CA GLU A 308 6.56 26.11 9.87
C GLU A 308 6.72 25.20 8.66
N LEU A 309 7.17 23.96 8.84
CA LEU A 309 7.16 22.98 7.76
C LEU A 309 5.74 22.68 7.28
N LEU A 310 4.79 22.50 8.18
CA LEU A 310 3.39 22.18 7.87
C LEU A 310 2.63 23.28 7.13
N LYS A 311 3.08 24.53 7.19
CA LYS A 311 2.54 25.63 6.39
C LYS A 311 2.98 25.60 4.92
N LYS A 312 4.07 24.87 4.60
CA LYS A 312 4.59 24.80 3.23
C LYS A 312 3.77 23.82 2.39
N ASP A 313 3.46 24.24 1.15
CA ASP A 313 2.68 23.42 0.21
C ASP A 313 3.36 22.11 -0.23
N ASN A 314 4.68 22.02 -0.08
CA ASN A 314 5.47 20.84 -0.41
C ASN A 314 5.74 19.92 0.79
N THR A 315 5.05 20.11 1.92
CA THR A 315 5.19 19.25 3.11
C THR A 315 4.07 18.21 3.17
N TYR A 316 4.47 16.96 3.37
CA TYR A 316 3.59 15.80 3.48
C TYR A 316 3.88 15.06 4.77
N VAL A 317 2.85 14.88 5.59
CA VAL A 317 2.87 14.10 6.82
C VAL A 317 2.27 12.73 6.55
N TYR A 318 2.98 11.71 6.98
CA TYR A 318 2.53 10.33 6.99
C TYR A 318 2.58 9.79 8.42
N MET A 319 1.50 9.16 8.86
CA MET A 319 1.38 8.58 10.19
C MET A 319 1.01 7.12 10.07
N CYS A 320 1.81 6.24 10.68
CA CYS A 320 1.56 4.81 10.69
C CYS A 320 1.88 4.16 12.03
N GLY A 321 1.02 3.25 12.47
CA GLY A 321 1.26 2.45 13.69
C GLY A 321 0.00 2.25 14.53
N LEU A 322 0.18 2.23 15.84
CA LEU A 322 -0.87 1.88 16.79
C LEU A 322 -2.00 2.92 16.81
N LYS A 323 -3.24 2.43 16.79
CA LYS A 323 -4.42 3.26 17.01
C LYS A 323 -4.31 4.01 18.35
N GLY A 324 -4.54 5.32 18.31
CA GLY A 324 -4.45 6.21 19.48
C GLY A 324 -3.25 7.15 19.48
N MET A 325 -2.21 6.91 18.66
CA MET A 325 -1.09 7.84 18.53
C MET A 325 -1.52 9.21 17.97
N GLU A 326 -2.59 9.24 17.18
CA GLU A 326 -3.11 10.46 16.55
C GLU A 326 -3.60 11.49 17.58
N LYS A 327 -4.15 11.04 18.71
CA LYS A 327 -4.74 11.92 19.72
C LYS A 327 -3.67 12.81 20.34
N GLY A 328 -2.57 12.21 20.79
CA GLY A 328 -1.47 12.96 21.40
C GLY A 328 -0.80 13.91 20.41
N ILE A 329 -0.78 13.57 19.12
CA ILE A 329 -0.27 14.46 18.07
C ILE A 329 -1.25 15.62 17.85
N ASP A 330 -2.55 15.35 17.76
CA ASP A 330 -3.59 16.38 17.61
C ASP A 330 -3.55 17.40 18.76
N ASP A 331 -3.34 16.97 20.00
CA ASP A 331 -3.26 17.86 21.16
C ASP A 331 -2.13 18.91 21.04
N ILE A 332 -0.96 18.48 20.50
CA ILE A 332 0.17 19.38 20.22
C ILE A 332 -0.16 20.33 19.08
N MET A 333 -0.78 19.80 18.01
CA MET A 333 -1.10 20.56 16.82
C MET A 333 -2.19 21.62 17.08
N VAL A 334 -3.19 21.32 17.92
CA VAL A 334 -4.20 22.29 18.37
C VAL A 334 -3.55 23.48 19.06
N SER A 335 -2.60 23.21 19.96
CA SER A 335 -1.89 24.26 20.70
C SER A 335 -1.04 25.17 19.79
N LEU A 336 -0.48 24.61 18.71
CA LEU A 336 0.28 25.38 17.70
C LEU A 336 -0.63 26.18 16.78
N ALA A 337 -1.69 25.56 16.26
CA ALA A 337 -2.63 26.21 15.37
C ALA A 337 -3.34 27.38 16.05
N ALA A 338 -3.72 27.23 17.33
CA ALA A 338 -4.37 28.26 18.11
C ALA A 338 -3.52 29.54 18.26
N LYS A 339 -2.18 29.43 18.30
CA LYS A 339 -1.29 30.61 18.36
C LYS A 339 -1.38 31.48 17.11
N ASP A 340 -1.66 30.87 15.96
CA ASP A 340 -1.80 31.55 14.68
C ASP A 340 -3.28 31.88 14.36
N GLY A 341 -4.19 31.64 15.31
CA GLY A 341 -5.63 31.84 15.12
C GLY A 341 -6.26 30.85 14.14
N ILE A 342 -5.62 29.69 13.91
CA ILE A 342 -6.09 28.64 13.01
C ILE A 342 -6.78 27.54 13.82
N ASP A 343 -7.95 27.09 13.36
CA ASP A 343 -8.56 25.87 13.90
C ASP A 343 -7.88 24.62 13.31
N TRP A 344 -7.26 23.81 14.17
CA TRP A 344 -6.56 22.61 13.74
C TRP A 344 -7.48 21.59 13.08
N ALA A 345 -8.73 21.44 13.54
CA ALA A 345 -9.63 20.43 13.00
C ALA A 345 -9.97 20.72 11.53
N ASP A 346 -10.24 21.98 11.20
CA ASP A 346 -10.48 22.41 9.83
C ASP A 346 -9.22 22.45 8.98
N TYR A 347 -8.08 22.90 9.54
CA TYR A 347 -6.80 22.87 8.83
C TYR A 347 -6.37 21.43 8.49
N LYS A 348 -6.51 20.49 9.43
CA LYS A 348 -6.26 19.06 9.20
C LYS A 348 -7.15 18.48 8.11
N LYS A 349 -8.43 18.88 8.03
CA LYS A 349 -9.32 18.47 6.92
C LYS A 349 -8.82 19.00 5.58
N GLN A 350 -8.31 20.24 5.53
CA GLN A 350 -7.72 20.82 4.33
C GLN A 350 -6.45 20.06 3.91
N LEU A 351 -5.54 19.79 4.86
CA LEU A 351 -4.33 19.00 4.61
C LEU A 351 -4.65 17.58 4.10
N LYS A 352 -5.66 16.92 4.69
CA LYS A 352 -6.16 15.61 4.21
C LYS A 352 -6.68 15.69 2.78
N LYS A 353 -7.50 16.71 2.46
CA LYS A 353 -8.03 16.92 1.11
C LYS A 353 -6.90 17.21 0.10
N GLY A 354 -5.87 17.93 0.55
CA GLY A 354 -4.64 18.23 -0.18
C GLY A 354 -3.62 17.10 -0.27
N GLU A 355 -3.92 15.92 0.29
CA GLU A 355 -3.04 14.73 0.31
C GLU A 355 -1.74 14.90 1.11
N GLN A 356 -1.68 15.92 1.96
CA GLN A 356 -0.54 16.28 2.81
C GLN A 356 -0.64 15.69 4.22
N TRP A 357 -1.78 15.12 4.61
CA TRP A 357 -1.95 14.47 5.90
C TRP A 357 -2.52 13.06 5.71
N ASN A 358 -1.64 12.06 5.78
CA ASN A 358 -1.92 10.68 5.39
C ASN A 358 -1.79 9.78 6.61
N VAL A 359 -2.83 9.01 6.92
CA VAL A 359 -2.89 8.21 8.16
C VAL A 359 -3.29 6.77 7.84
N GLU A 360 -2.46 5.82 8.24
CA GLU A 360 -2.78 4.39 8.24
C GLU A 360 -2.59 3.83 9.65
N GLN A 361 -3.69 3.51 10.33
CA GLN A 361 -3.63 2.90 11.65
C GLN A 361 -3.74 1.38 11.54
N LEU A 362 -2.81 0.69 12.19
CA LEU A 362 -2.87 -0.74 12.41
C LEU A 362 -3.72 -0.99 13.65
N LEU A 363 -4.79 -1.76 13.47
CA LEU A 363 -5.56 -2.28 14.59
C LEU A 363 -4.74 -3.41 15.23
N GLU A 364 -4.28 -3.24 16.46
CA GLU A 364 -3.89 -4.41 17.26
C GLU A 364 -5.11 -5.32 17.35
N GLY A 365 -4.90 -6.61 17.04
CA GLY A 365 -5.94 -7.62 17.00
C GLY A 365 -6.49 -7.95 18.39
N GLY A 366 -7.11 -6.97 19.05
CA GLY A 366 -8.09 -7.18 20.10
C GLY A 366 -9.48 -7.19 19.47
N ALA A 367 -10.40 -7.94 20.08
CA ALA A 367 -11.82 -7.85 19.75
C ALA A 367 -12.24 -6.38 19.62
N ARG A 368 -13.16 -6.09 18.68
CA ARG A 368 -13.90 -4.83 18.68
C ARG A 368 -14.27 -4.53 20.14
N PRO A 369 -13.89 -3.38 20.72
CA PRO A 369 -14.45 -3.01 22.01
C PRO A 369 -15.98 -3.05 21.84
N PRO A 370 -16.73 -3.72 22.73
CA PRO A 370 -18.18 -3.55 22.73
C PRO A 370 -18.44 -2.04 22.82
N ALA A 371 -19.44 -1.57 22.07
CA ALA A 371 -19.84 -0.18 22.06
C ALA A 371 -19.89 0.35 23.49
N SER A 372 -19.07 1.37 23.76
CA SER A 372 -19.10 2.27 24.92
C SER A 372 -20.06 1.86 26.04
N CYS A 373 -19.53 1.32 27.14
CA CYS A 373 -20.21 1.46 28.43
C CYS A 373 -20.17 2.95 28.80
N PRO A 374 -21.30 3.63 28.99
CA PRO A 374 -21.29 5.01 29.45
C PRO A 374 -20.69 5.03 30.87
N THR A 375 -19.72 5.91 31.07
CA THR A 375 -19.16 6.21 32.39
C THR A 375 -20.28 6.70 33.31
N ALA A 376 -20.30 6.16 34.51
CA ALA A 376 -21.24 6.51 35.56
C ALA A 376 -20.89 7.89 36.14
N GLU A 377 -21.25 8.95 35.41
CA GLU A 377 -21.24 10.34 35.90
C GLU A 377 -22.08 11.19 34.94
N ASP A 378 -23.39 10.93 34.90
CA ASP A 378 -24.38 11.93 34.46
C ASP A 378 -25.78 11.52 34.95
N LYS A 379 -26.02 11.76 36.24
CA LYS A 379 -27.38 11.86 36.79
C LYS A 379 -27.75 13.34 36.79
N GLY A 380 -28.44 13.79 35.76
CA GLY A 380 -28.94 15.16 35.72
C GLY A 380 -29.85 15.43 34.54
N HIS A 381 -31.17 15.44 34.79
CA HIS A 381 -32.20 16.10 33.98
C HIS A 381 -32.56 15.52 32.61
N LEU A 382 -33.63 14.71 32.63
CA LEU A 382 -34.54 14.54 31.51
C LEU A 382 -35.17 15.87 31.13
N SER A 383 -34.97 16.33 29.90
CA SER A 383 -35.98 17.13 29.19
C SER A 383 -35.89 16.86 27.68
N GLN A 384 -37.07 16.73 27.08
CA GLN A 384 -37.33 16.30 25.71
C GLN A 384 -36.73 17.25 24.68
N VAL A 385 -35.95 16.74 23.72
CA VAL A 385 -35.74 17.40 22.42
C VAL A 385 -35.70 16.36 21.30
N GLN A 386 -36.58 16.54 20.32
CA GLN A 386 -36.73 15.77 19.09
C GLN A 386 -35.43 15.69 18.26
N ILE A 387 -35.10 14.48 17.79
CA ILE A 387 -34.05 14.23 16.79
C ILE A 387 -34.72 13.96 15.44
N PRO A 388 -34.40 14.70 14.35
CA PRO A 388 -34.85 14.34 13.02
C PRO A 388 -33.96 13.24 12.43
N ALA A 389 -34.60 12.19 11.90
CA ALA A 389 -33.97 11.10 11.17
C ALA A 389 -33.45 11.58 9.81
N ARG A 390 -32.12 11.49 9.59
CA ARG A 390 -31.50 11.33 8.25
C ARG A 390 -29.99 11.09 8.37
N CYS A 391 -29.57 9.83 8.37
CA CYS A 391 -28.28 9.37 7.83
C CYS A 391 -28.36 7.85 7.66
N ILE A 392 -29.02 7.43 6.58
CA ILE A 392 -28.99 6.04 6.10
C ILE A 392 -27.68 5.87 5.33
N CYS A 393 -26.68 5.25 5.98
CA CYS A 393 -25.53 4.67 5.29
C CYS A 393 -25.91 3.23 4.89
N VAL A 394 -26.29 3.05 3.63
CA VAL A 394 -26.49 1.73 3.00
C VAL A 394 -25.11 1.11 2.75
N TRP A 395 -24.78 0.03 3.45
CA TRP A 395 -23.93 -1.02 2.91
C TRP A 395 -24.73 -2.31 2.93
N GLN A 396 -25.17 -2.68 1.74
CA GLN A 396 -26.12 -3.73 1.44
C GLN A 396 -25.39 -5.08 1.47
N CYS A 397 -25.63 -5.87 2.53
CA CYS A 397 -25.35 -7.29 2.56
C CYS A 397 -26.41 -8.03 1.71
N ASN A 398 -26.05 -8.44 0.49
CA ASN A 398 -26.66 -9.60 -0.16
C ASN A 398 -25.78 -10.82 0.21
N GLY A 399 -26.27 -11.94 0.70
CA GLY A 399 -27.61 -12.45 0.98
C GLY A 399 -27.44 -13.96 1.23
N PHE A 400 -28.27 -14.55 2.08
CA PHE A 400 -28.72 -15.96 2.00
C PHE A 400 -29.80 -16.18 3.07
N LYS A 401 -31.06 -16.25 2.63
CA LYS A 401 -32.12 -17.13 3.16
C LYS A 401 -31.88 -18.49 2.48
N ILE A 402 -32.04 -19.66 3.09
CA ILE A 402 -33.17 -20.20 3.85
C ILE A 402 -32.66 -20.89 5.11
#